data_AF-A0A4V6MVQ4-F1
#
_entry.id   AF-A0A4V6MVQ4-F1
#
_cell.length_a   1.000
_cell.length_b   1.000
_cell.length_c   1.000
_cell.angle_alpha   90.00
_cell.angle_beta   90.00
_cell.angle_gamma   90.00
#
_symmetry.space_group_name_H-M   'P 1'
#
loop_
_entity.id
_entity.type
_entity.pdbx_description
1 polymer ?
#
loop_
_entity_poly.entity_id
_entity_poly.type
_entity_poly.pdbx_seq_one_letter_code
_entity_poly.pdbx_strand_id
1 'polypeptide(L)'
;MVKNKNESIEKSKYEKYLHSLSKDQLIKIIFPPVNFIKNKYIKSYKKIALKFSYYGKNFHGLVMQDNKDTVELRILRVMYYNGLINSFISNNISFAGRTDAGVSAKNMVMSVTFPSILTEEENSNILKNTVEKNNSNENFILEKNKEYDYIKMLNSGLPEEILIHSYSLVPKDFDARHSCISRKYKYFFRSNNLNINLMKEICKYFFEVKNFENFCKKSKEKEFKKKGLEIDKTYYCRSLTSISIEMVEDSVYCLNIKAKSFLHNMVRKIFWVLQQVGLNNSIDIFYKILNGDVQCGTAKAENLLFYGCEYDENLYFLGSNDNKNDYIIERFIKSEIYK
;
A
#
# COMPACT_ATOMS: atom_id res chain seq x y z
N MET A 1 22.26 48.27 -20.19
CA MET A 1 20.87 47.99 -19.78
C MET A 1 20.03 47.16 -20.79
N VAL A 2 20.63 46.49 -21.78
CA VAL A 2 19.85 45.74 -22.82
C VAL A 2 19.79 44.22 -22.59
N LYS A 3 20.58 43.65 -21.67
CA LYS A 3 20.58 42.19 -21.40
C LYS A 3 19.38 41.68 -20.57
N ASN A 4 18.72 42.53 -19.76
CA ASN A 4 17.64 42.08 -18.86
C ASN A 4 16.23 42.03 -19.48
N LYS A 5 16.02 42.58 -20.69
CA LYS A 5 14.69 42.56 -21.34
C LYS A 5 14.43 41.29 -22.17
N ASN A 6 15.48 40.65 -22.70
CA ASN A 6 15.32 39.42 -23.49
C ASN A 6 15.09 38.18 -22.61
N GLU A 7 15.76 38.09 -21.45
CA GLU A 7 15.55 36.98 -20.51
C GLU A 7 14.13 36.94 -19.91
N SER A 8 13.50 38.10 -19.68
CA SER A 8 12.14 38.18 -19.14
C SER A 8 11.07 37.81 -20.19
N ILE A 9 11.32 38.14 -21.46
CA ILE A 9 10.44 37.77 -22.59
C ILE A 9 10.57 36.28 -22.93
N GLU A 10 11.77 35.72 -22.86
CA GLU A 10 12.00 34.27 -23.07
C GLU A 10 11.41 33.42 -21.95
N LYS A 11 11.55 33.83 -20.68
CA LYS A 11 10.84 33.18 -19.55
C LYS A 11 9.32 33.19 -19.77
N SER A 12 8.76 34.32 -20.22
CA SER A 12 7.33 34.45 -20.53
C SER A 12 6.84 33.50 -21.64
N LYS A 13 7.62 33.33 -22.71
CA LYS A 13 7.28 32.41 -23.81
C LYS A 13 7.43 30.95 -23.38
N TYR A 14 8.47 30.62 -22.61
CA TYR A 14 8.70 29.27 -22.11
C TYR A 14 7.62 28.86 -21.10
N GLU A 15 7.23 29.74 -20.18
CA GLU A 15 6.11 29.49 -19.26
C GLU A 15 4.80 29.26 -20.01
N LYS A 16 4.49 30.11 -21.02
CA LYS A 16 3.30 29.91 -21.88
C LYS A 16 3.36 28.57 -22.62
N TYR A 17 4.53 28.18 -23.10
CA TYR A 17 4.74 26.87 -23.71
C TYR A 17 4.48 25.74 -22.70
N LEU A 18 5.09 25.78 -21.51
CA LEU A 18 4.85 24.79 -20.46
C LEU A 18 3.36 24.69 -20.08
N HIS A 19 2.66 25.82 -19.98
CA HIS A 19 1.22 25.84 -19.71
C HIS A 19 0.36 25.29 -20.86
N SER A 20 0.88 25.26 -22.09
CA SER A 20 0.20 24.67 -23.25
C SER A 20 0.35 23.14 -23.34
N LEU A 21 1.29 22.57 -22.58
CA LEU A 21 1.57 21.14 -22.61
C LEU A 21 0.59 20.33 -21.75
N SER A 22 0.27 19.13 -22.21
CA SER A 22 -0.45 18.16 -21.40
C SER A 22 0.39 17.70 -20.21
N LYS A 23 -0.25 17.14 -19.18
CA LYS A 23 0.44 16.58 -18.00
C LYS A 23 1.49 15.54 -18.41
N ASP A 24 1.19 14.69 -19.40
CA ASP A 24 2.13 13.70 -19.94
C ASP A 24 3.31 14.34 -20.69
N GLN A 25 3.08 15.43 -21.43
CA GLN A 25 4.15 16.16 -22.11
C GLN A 25 5.09 16.85 -21.11
N LEU A 26 4.54 17.46 -20.06
CA LEU A 26 5.34 18.05 -18.97
C LEU A 26 6.18 17.01 -18.25
N ILE A 27 5.59 15.84 -17.96
CA ILE A 27 6.30 14.73 -17.34
C ILE A 27 7.49 14.27 -18.20
N LYS A 28 7.31 14.12 -19.52
CA LYS A 28 8.39 13.74 -20.46
C LYS A 28 9.55 14.72 -20.47
N ILE A 29 9.28 16.01 -20.26
CA ILE A 29 10.30 17.06 -20.21
C ILE A 29 11.05 17.04 -18.87
N ILE A 30 10.32 16.92 -17.76
CA ILE A 30 10.90 16.94 -16.41
C ILE A 30 11.64 15.63 -16.09
N PHE A 31 11.14 14.52 -16.61
CA PHE A 31 11.67 13.17 -16.42
C PHE A 31 11.87 12.52 -17.78
N PRO A 32 12.87 12.90 -18.60
CA PRO A 32 13.12 12.22 -19.86
C PRO A 32 13.42 10.74 -19.57
N PRO A 33 12.72 9.78 -20.20
CA PRO A 33 12.98 8.37 -19.95
C PRO A 33 14.38 8.03 -20.44
N VAL A 34 15.22 7.50 -19.56
CA VAL A 34 16.45 6.85 -19.99
C VAL A 34 16.02 5.48 -20.48
N ASN A 35 15.92 5.31 -21.81
CA ASN A 35 15.47 4.07 -22.45
C ASN A 35 16.44 2.88 -22.17
N PHE A 36 16.53 2.44 -20.91
CA PHE A 36 17.25 1.23 -20.50
C PHE A 36 16.65 0.01 -21.19
N ILE A 37 15.32 -0.06 -21.21
CA ILE A 37 14.59 -1.03 -22.02
C ILE A 37 14.54 -0.52 -23.46
N LYS A 38 15.25 -1.21 -24.35
CA LYS A 38 15.19 -0.94 -25.79
C LYS A 38 13.99 -1.69 -26.36
N ASN A 39 13.05 -0.97 -26.99
CA ASN A 39 11.85 -1.53 -27.61
C ASN A 39 12.12 -2.76 -28.50
N LYS A 40 13.30 -2.85 -29.14
CA LYS A 40 13.67 -3.98 -29.99
C LYS A 40 13.78 -5.35 -29.29
N TYR A 41 13.89 -5.39 -27.96
CA TYR A 41 13.97 -6.64 -27.19
C TYR A 41 12.67 -7.01 -26.48
N ILE A 42 11.66 -6.13 -26.49
CA ILE A 42 10.37 -6.41 -25.90
C ILE A 42 9.64 -7.39 -26.82
N LYS A 43 9.32 -8.58 -26.31
CA LYS A 43 8.54 -9.59 -27.03
C LYS A 43 7.09 -9.67 -26.57
N SER A 44 6.79 -9.30 -25.32
CA SER A 44 5.43 -9.28 -24.79
C SER A 44 5.30 -8.33 -23.59
N TYR A 45 4.08 -8.23 -23.06
CA TYR A 45 3.78 -7.57 -21.79
C TYR A 45 3.09 -8.55 -20.86
N LYS A 46 3.46 -8.54 -19.58
CA LYS A 46 2.93 -9.48 -18.59
C LYS A 46 2.42 -8.77 -17.34
N LYS A 47 1.30 -9.27 -16.81
CA LYS A 47 0.75 -8.82 -15.54
C LYS A 47 1.54 -9.48 -14.41
N ILE A 48 2.00 -8.67 -13.47
CA ILE A 48 2.74 -9.12 -12.30
C ILE A 48 2.12 -8.57 -11.03
N ALA A 49 2.30 -9.29 -9.92
CA ALA A 49 2.09 -8.79 -8.57
C ALA A 49 3.45 -8.45 -7.96
N LEU A 50 3.74 -7.17 -7.74
CA LEU A 50 4.95 -6.71 -7.05
C LEU A 50 4.68 -6.64 -5.55
N LYS A 51 5.55 -7.26 -4.75
CA LYS A 51 5.54 -7.14 -3.28
C LYS A 51 6.63 -6.19 -2.84
N PHE A 52 6.24 -5.22 -2.03
CA PHE A 52 7.11 -4.15 -1.57
C PHE A 52 6.73 -3.70 -0.17
N SER A 53 7.63 -2.94 0.41
CA SER A 53 7.48 -2.37 1.73
C SER A 53 7.91 -0.91 1.72
N TYR A 54 7.42 -0.16 2.70
CA TYR A 54 7.85 1.21 2.90
C TYR A 54 7.63 1.71 4.34
N TYR A 55 8.48 2.64 4.75
CA TYR A 55 8.31 3.44 5.95
C TYR A 55 7.49 4.70 5.65
N GLY A 56 6.28 4.78 6.22
CA GLY A 56 5.25 5.74 5.79
C GLY A 56 5.38 7.16 6.33
N LYS A 57 6.22 7.40 7.35
CA LYS A 57 6.26 8.67 8.11
C LYS A 57 6.45 9.91 7.24
N ASN A 58 7.30 9.80 6.21
CA ASN A 58 7.66 10.90 5.31
C ASN A 58 6.74 11.01 4.09
N PHE A 59 5.71 10.15 3.97
CA PHE A 59 4.82 10.10 2.81
C PHE A 59 3.39 10.51 3.15
N HIS A 60 2.72 11.11 2.17
CA HIS A 60 1.31 11.49 2.23
C HIS A 60 0.37 10.32 1.86
N GLY A 61 0.77 9.11 2.23
CA GLY A 61 0.07 7.86 1.98
C GLY A 61 0.60 7.14 0.75
N LEU A 62 -0.01 5.99 0.45
CA LEU A 62 0.38 5.16 -0.69
C LEU A 62 -0.02 5.78 -2.02
N VAL A 63 -1.29 6.15 -2.17
CA VAL A 63 -1.89 6.51 -3.46
C VAL A 63 -1.52 7.93 -3.86
N MET A 64 -1.13 8.10 -5.12
CA MET A 64 -0.78 9.36 -5.77
C MET A 64 -1.90 10.40 -5.63
N GLN A 65 -1.50 11.61 -5.27
CA GLN A 65 -2.34 12.78 -5.08
C GLN A 65 -1.61 13.99 -5.64
N ASP A 66 -2.35 15.01 -6.09
CA ASP A 66 -1.73 16.21 -6.65
C ASP A 66 -0.88 16.94 -5.61
N ASN A 67 0.34 17.32 -6.02
CA ASN A 67 1.32 18.05 -5.21
C ASN A 67 1.71 17.39 -3.87
N LYS A 68 1.54 16.06 -3.76
CA LYS A 68 1.93 15.30 -2.58
C LYS A 68 2.99 14.27 -2.91
N ASP A 69 3.92 14.11 -1.99
CA ASP A 69 4.91 13.04 -2.07
C ASP A 69 4.30 11.73 -1.52
N THR A 70 4.09 10.76 -2.41
CA THR A 70 3.43 9.49 -2.10
C THR A 70 4.29 8.34 -2.56
N VAL A 71 4.08 7.17 -1.95
CA VAL A 71 4.85 5.97 -2.29
C VAL A 71 4.63 5.56 -3.74
N GLU A 72 3.38 5.59 -4.22
CA GLU A 72 3.04 5.32 -5.62
C GLU A 72 3.78 6.26 -6.57
N LEU A 73 3.82 7.57 -6.29
CA LEU A 73 4.52 8.54 -7.15
C LEU A 73 6.01 8.20 -7.28
N ARG A 74 6.66 7.84 -6.17
CA ARG A 74 8.08 7.44 -6.17
C ARG A 74 8.31 6.18 -7.01
N ILE A 75 7.48 5.16 -6.83
CA ILE A 75 7.55 3.92 -7.61
C ILE A 75 7.30 4.18 -9.10
N LEU A 76 6.26 4.94 -9.45
CA LEU A 76 5.93 5.27 -10.84
C LEU A 76 7.05 6.05 -11.54
N ARG A 77 7.70 6.99 -10.84
CA ARG A 77 8.85 7.73 -11.40
C ARG A 77 9.98 6.79 -11.82
N VAL A 78 10.31 5.83 -10.97
CA VAL A 78 11.37 4.86 -11.27
C VAL A 78 10.95 3.90 -12.37
N MET A 79 9.69 3.44 -12.37
CA MET A 79 9.13 2.63 -13.46
C MET A 79 9.24 3.36 -14.80
N TYR A 80 8.84 4.63 -14.83
CA TYR A 80 8.86 5.47 -16.02
C TYR A 80 10.30 5.70 -16.51
N TYR A 81 11.20 6.06 -15.59
CA TYR A 81 12.61 6.29 -15.86
C TYR A 81 13.29 5.05 -16.47
N ASN A 82 12.92 3.85 -16.03
CA ASN A 82 13.45 2.58 -16.56
C ASN A 82 12.74 2.09 -17.84
N GLY A 83 11.73 2.81 -18.34
CA GLY A 83 10.94 2.36 -19.50
C GLY A 83 10.00 1.18 -19.22
N LEU A 84 9.65 0.93 -17.96
CA LEU A 84 8.70 -0.11 -17.56
C LEU A 84 7.24 0.31 -17.77
N ILE A 85 6.98 1.62 -17.77
CA ILE A 85 5.67 2.23 -18.08
C ILE A 85 5.85 3.44 -18.99
N ASN A 86 4.83 3.72 -19.80
CA ASN A 86 4.85 4.81 -20.78
C ASN A 86 4.03 6.05 -20.37
N SER A 87 3.22 5.92 -19.31
CA SER A 87 2.46 7.02 -18.70
C SER A 87 2.24 6.74 -17.21
N PHE A 88 2.06 7.82 -16.45
CA PHE A 88 1.65 7.78 -15.04
C PHE A 88 0.15 7.50 -14.89
N ILE A 89 -0.61 7.62 -15.97
CA ILE A 89 -2.05 7.36 -16.02
C ILE A 89 -2.27 5.92 -16.50
N SER A 90 -1.68 4.95 -15.78
CA SER A 90 -1.90 3.54 -16.07
C SER A 90 -3.16 3.06 -15.37
N ASN A 91 -4.22 2.77 -16.13
CA ASN A 91 -5.46 2.19 -15.61
C ASN A 91 -5.28 0.76 -15.06
N ASN A 92 -4.08 0.19 -15.16
CA ASN A 92 -3.80 -1.21 -14.84
C ASN A 92 -2.99 -1.39 -13.55
N ILE A 93 -2.92 -0.36 -12.70
CA ILE A 93 -2.28 -0.44 -11.39
C ILE A 93 -3.33 -0.49 -10.29
N SER A 94 -3.21 -1.48 -9.42
CA SER A 94 -4.01 -1.55 -8.20
C SER A 94 -3.17 -2.04 -7.02
N PHE A 95 -3.60 -1.66 -5.81
CA PHE A 95 -2.93 -2.02 -4.56
C PHE A 95 -3.86 -2.83 -3.67
N ALA A 96 -3.30 -3.83 -2.98
CA ALA A 96 -4.03 -4.68 -2.05
C ALA A 96 -4.75 -3.91 -0.94
N GLY A 97 -4.14 -2.82 -0.48
CA GLY A 97 -4.71 -1.88 0.47
C GLY A 97 -4.43 -0.44 0.08
N ARG A 98 -5.14 0.49 0.72
CA ARG A 98 -4.73 1.90 0.78
C ARG A 98 -4.22 2.18 2.19
N THR A 99 -3.24 3.05 2.30
CA THR A 99 -2.70 3.52 3.58
C THR A 99 -2.80 5.04 3.63
N ASP A 100 -3.11 5.56 4.82
CA ASP A 100 -3.16 6.99 5.07
C ASP A 100 -1.74 7.57 5.14
N ALA A 101 -1.62 8.90 5.11
CA ALA A 101 -0.36 9.59 5.40
C ALA A 101 0.23 9.13 6.75
N GLY A 102 1.53 8.82 6.76
CA GLY A 102 2.26 8.32 7.93
C GLY A 102 2.18 6.81 8.17
N VAL A 103 1.24 6.09 7.55
CA VAL A 103 1.07 4.64 7.76
C VAL A 103 2.11 3.86 6.94
N SER A 104 2.78 2.88 7.55
CA SER A 104 3.81 2.06 6.90
C SER A 104 3.22 0.76 6.32
N ALA A 105 3.98 0.06 5.45
CA ALA A 105 3.62 -1.27 4.97
C ALA A 105 4.82 -2.22 4.89
N LYS A 106 4.62 -3.49 5.25
CA LYS A 106 5.66 -4.54 5.19
C LYS A 106 5.51 -5.44 3.96
N ASN A 107 4.30 -5.89 3.64
CA ASN A 107 4.06 -6.77 2.50
C ASN A 107 2.93 -6.22 1.64
N MET A 108 3.05 -4.96 1.20
CA MET A 108 2.09 -4.39 0.26
C MET A 108 2.25 -5.09 -1.10
N VAL A 109 1.14 -5.38 -1.75
CA VAL A 109 1.13 -5.93 -3.10
C VAL A 109 0.48 -4.93 -4.04
N MET A 110 1.16 -4.66 -5.17
CA MET A 110 0.58 -3.95 -6.30
C MET A 110 0.52 -4.85 -7.52
N SER A 111 -0.55 -4.78 -8.30
CA SER A 111 -0.59 -5.40 -9.63
C SER A 111 -0.22 -4.37 -10.68
N VAL A 112 0.62 -4.75 -11.65
CA VAL A 112 1.10 -3.88 -12.72
C VAL A 112 1.44 -4.71 -13.96
N THR A 113 1.47 -4.09 -15.13
CA THR A 113 1.88 -4.73 -16.37
C THR A 113 3.25 -4.21 -16.79
N PHE A 114 4.23 -5.10 -16.96
CA PHE A 114 5.59 -4.75 -17.37
C PHE A 114 5.96 -5.36 -18.73
N PRO A 115 6.88 -4.72 -19.48
CA PRO A 115 7.46 -5.31 -20.68
C PRO A 115 8.31 -6.53 -20.33
N SER A 116 8.33 -7.51 -21.22
CA SER A 116 9.03 -8.79 -21.06
C SER A 116 9.84 -9.11 -22.31
N ILE A 117 11.02 -9.71 -22.14
CA ILE A 117 11.81 -10.26 -23.26
C ILE A 117 11.37 -11.68 -23.67
N LEU A 118 10.40 -12.23 -22.96
CA LEU A 118 9.76 -13.52 -23.23
C LEU A 118 8.51 -13.33 -24.08
N THR A 119 8.13 -14.34 -24.86
CA THR A 119 6.86 -14.36 -25.59
C THR A 119 5.68 -14.57 -24.64
N GLU A 120 4.46 -14.35 -25.13
CA GLU A 120 3.25 -14.65 -24.34
C GLU A 120 3.13 -16.14 -24.00
N GLU A 121 3.57 -17.02 -24.91
CA GLU A 121 3.57 -18.47 -24.71
C GLU A 121 4.56 -18.90 -23.61
N GLU A 122 5.79 -18.37 -23.66
CA GLU A 122 6.81 -18.62 -22.63
C GLU A 122 6.31 -18.16 -21.25
N ASN A 123 5.73 -16.96 -21.17
CA ASN A 123 5.14 -16.45 -19.93
C ASN A 123 3.96 -17.31 -19.45
N SER A 124 3.09 -17.76 -20.35
CA SER A 124 1.95 -18.61 -20.00
C SER A 124 2.39 -19.98 -19.46
N ASN A 125 3.43 -20.57 -20.05
CA ASN A 125 4.01 -21.83 -19.57
C ASN A 125 4.67 -21.66 -18.20
N ILE A 126 5.39 -20.55 -17.97
CA ILE A 126 5.94 -20.22 -16.65
C ILE A 126 4.82 -20.08 -15.62
N LEU A 127 3.74 -19.37 -15.94
CA LEU A 127 2.60 -19.19 -15.02
C LEU A 127 1.97 -20.54 -14.66
N LYS A 128 1.66 -21.39 -15.65
CA LYS A 128 1.08 -22.72 -15.42
C LYS A 128 1.97 -23.59 -14.54
N ASN A 129 3.26 -23.69 -14.87
CA ASN A 129 4.23 -24.45 -14.08
C ASN A 129 4.34 -23.93 -12.63
N THR A 130 4.23 -22.61 -12.44
CA THR A 130 4.26 -21.97 -11.11
C THR A 130 3.02 -22.35 -10.30
N VAL A 131 1.84 -22.34 -10.92
CA VAL A 131 0.57 -22.74 -10.29
C VAL A 131 0.58 -24.23 -9.94
N GLU A 132 1.05 -25.09 -10.84
CA GLU A 132 1.10 -26.54 -10.64
C GLU A 132 2.11 -26.94 -9.54
N LYS A 133 3.30 -26.32 -9.50
CA LYS A 133 4.35 -26.64 -8.51
C LYS A 133 4.12 -26.07 -7.12
N ASN A 134 3.30 -25.02 -6.98
CA ASN A 134 2.84 -24.57 -5.67
C ASN A 134 2.06 -25.65 -4.91
N ASN A 135 1.48 -26.64 -5.61
CA ASN A 135 0.83 -27.78 -4.98
C ASN A 135 1.83 -28.88 -4.56
N SER A 136 3.07 -28.86 -5.06
CA SER A 136 4.09 -29.90 -4.81
C SER A 136 5.26 -29.46 -3.91
N ASN A 137 5.29 -28.23 -3.39
CA ASN A 137 6.36 -27.68 -2.53
C ASN A 137 7.79 -27.77 -3.13
N GLU A 138 7.93 -27.81 -4.46
CA GLU A 138 9.24 -27.78 -5.11
C GLU A 138 9.71 -26.35 -5.40
N ASN A 139 10.95 -26.01 -5.01
CA ASN A 139 11.54 -24.71 -5.28
C ASN A 139 11.79 -24.53 -6.79
N PHE A 140 10.97 -23.71 -7.44
CA PHE A 140 11.14 -23.36 -8.84
C PHE A 140 12.24 -22.30 -9.01
N ILE A 141 13.41 -22.73 -9.52
CA ILE A 141 14.43 -21.80 -10.00
C ILE A 141 14.06 -21.42 -11.44
N LEU A 142 13.41 -20.27 -11.62
CA LEU A 142 13.45 -19.61 -12.93
C LEU A 142 14.92 -19.42 -13.29
N GLU A 143 15.36 -20.01 -14.40
CA GLU A 143 16.72 -19.80 -14.91
C GLU A 143 16.99 -18.30 -14.90
N LYS A 144 17.95 -17.87 -14.06
CA LYS A 144 18.16 -16.50 -13.59
C LYS A 144 18.50 -15.47 -14.69
N ASN A 145 18.45 -15.88 -15.97
CA ASN A 145 19.11 -15.21 -17.09
C ASN A 145 18.20 -14.94 -18.31
N LYS A 146 16.87 -15.17 -18.24
CA LYS A 146 15.96 -14.95 -19.39
C LYS A 146 14.94 -13.82 -19.23
N GLU A 147 15.03 -12.99 -18.19
CA GLU A 147 14.12 -11.85 -18.01
C GLU A 147 14.84 -10.62 -17.45
N TYR A 148 14.24 -9.44 -17.61
CA TYR A 148 14.68 -8.23 -16.91
C TYR A 148 14.68 -8.42 -15.38
N ASP A 149 15.73 -7.92 -14.72
CA ASP A 149 15.80 -7.84 -13.26
C ASP A 149 15.00 -6.62 -12.77
N TYR A 150 13.67 -6.75 -12.77
CA TYR A 150 12.76 -5.67 -12.38
C TYR A 150 13.05 -5.17 -10.96
N ILE A 151 13.45 -6.06 -10.05
CA ILE A 151 13.69 -5.72 -8.65
C ILE A 151 14.90 -4.79 -8.55
N LYS A 152 16.02 -5.17 -9.18
CA LYS A 152 17.23 -4.32 -9.21
C LYS A 152 16.97 -3.00 -9.93
N MET A 153 16.26 -3.03 -11.06
CA MET A 153 15.90 -1.82 -11.81
C MET A 153 15.10 -0.83 -10.95
N LEU A 154 14.09 -1.32 -10.22
CA LEU A 154 13.28 -0.48 -9.34
C LEU A 154 14.05 0.00 -8.11
N ASN A 155 14.72 -0.90 -7.38
CA ASN A 155 15.45 -0.52 -6.16
C ASN A 155 16.64 0.40 -6.43
N SER A 156 17.20 0.41 -7.65
CA SER A 156 18.30 1.34 -8.00
C SER A 156 17.92 2.82 -8.02
N GLY A 157 16.63 3.14 -8.17
CA GLY A 157 16.13 4.52 -8.21
C GLY A 157 15.20 4.88 -7.06
N LEU A 158 14.86 3.92 -6.19
CA LEU A 158 13.98 4.15 -5.04
C LEU A 158 14.79 4.65 -3.83
N PRO A 159 14.18 5.48 -2.97
CA PRO A 159 14.79 5.89 -1.72
C PRO A 159 14.84 4.71 -0.73
N GLU A 160 15.70 4.78 0.30
CA GLU A 160 15.90 3.70 1.27
C GLU A 160 14.62 3.34 2.04
N GLU A 161 13.66 4.28 2.15
CA GLU A 161 12.37 4.05 2.79
C GLU A 161 11.40 3.21 1.96
N ILE A 162 11.69 2.88 0.70
CA ILE A 162 10.85 2.04 -0.18
C ILE A 162 11.69 0.91 -0.76
N LEU A 163 11.24 -0.32 -0.54
CA LEU A 163 11.95 -1.51 -1.02
C LEU A 163 11.02 -2.45 -1.76
N ILE A 164 11.38 -2.79 -3.00
CA ILE A 164 10.77 -3.87 -3.77
C ILE A 164 11.45 -5.18 -3.35
N HIS A 165 10.68 -6.14 -2.85
CA HIS A 165 11.19 -7.44 -2.41
C HIS A 165 11.23 -8.46 -3.54
N SER A 166 10.13 -8.52 -4.28
CA SER A 166 9.84 -9.64 -5.18
C SER A 166 8.67 -9.33 -6.10
N TYR A 167 8.49 -10.15 -7.13
CA TYR A 167 7.31 -10.13 -7.97
C TYR A 167 6.82 -11.56 -8.27
N SER A 168 5.52 -11.73 -8.44
CA SER A 168 4.89 -12.96 -8.94
C SER A 168 4.32 -12.71 -10.32
N LEU A 169 4.43 -13.70 -11.21
CA LEU A 169 3.60 -13.72 -12.42
C LEU A 169 2.15 -14.01 -12.02
N VAL A 170 1.19 -13.37 -12.66
CA VAL A 170 -0.24 -13.51 -12.36
C VAL A 170 -1.08 -13.48 -13.64
N PRO A 171 -2.33 -14.00 -13.60
CA PRO A 171 -3.28 -13.85 -14.71
C PRO A 171 -3.46 -12.40 -15.17
N LYS A 172 -3.80 -12.20 -16.45
CA LYS A 172 -3.93 -10.86 -17.05
C LYS A 172 -5.01 -10.01 -16.35
N ASP A 173 -6.05 -10.65 -15.83
CA ASP A 173 -7.19 -10.07 -15.10
C ASP A 173 -6.95 -9.92 -13.58
N PHE A 174 -5.79 -10.34 -13.06
CA PHE A 174 -5.48 -10.23 -11.65
C PHE A 174 -5.48 -8.76 -11.17
N ASP A 175 -6.20 -8.51 -10.09
CA ASP A 175 -6.28 -7.21 -9.44
C ASP A 175 -5.85 -7.34 -7.97
N ALA A 176 -4.76 -6.63 -7.59
CA ALA A 176 -4.22 -6.78 -6.24
C ALA A 176 -5.24 -6.43 -5.15
N ARG A 177 -6.22 -5.56 -5.44
CA ARG A 177 -7.28 -5.18 -4.52
C ARG A 177 -8.43 -6.18 -4.55
N HIS A 178 -8.98 -6.47 -5.72
CA HIS A 178 -10.21 -7.25 -5.86
C HIS A 178 -9.99 -8.75 -5.69
N SER A 179 -8.82 -9.26 -6.11
CA SER A 179 -8.43 -10.66 -5.91
C SER A 179 -7.95 -10.98 -4.48
N CYS A 180 -7.77 -9.96 -3.63
CA CYS A 180 -7.27 -10.16 -2.28
C CYS A 180 -8.38 -10.61 -1.31
N ILE A 181 -8.13 -11.71 -0.61
CA ILE A 181 -9.09 -12.36 0.29
C ILE A 181 -9.07 -11.80 1.70
N SER A 182 -7.91 -11.32 2.15
CA SER A 182 -7.74 -10.79 3.50
C SER A 182 -6.57 -9.81 3.58
N ARG A 183 -6.67 -8.85 4.50
CA ARG A 183 -5.61 -7.93 4.87
C ARG A 183 -5.33 -8.07 6.35
N LYS A 184 -4.06 -8.01 6.73
CA LYS A 184 -3.60 -7.99 8.11
C LYS A 184 -2.92 -6.67 8.42
N TYR A 185 -3.29 -6.08 9.55
CA TYR A 185 -2.64 -4.90 10.10
C TYR A 185 -2.07 -5.21 11.47
N LYS A 186 -1.00 -4.49 11.81
CA LYS A 186 -0.42 -4.41 13.14
C LYS A 186 -0.45 -2.96 13.61
N TYR A 187 -0.93 -2.71 14.82
CA TYR A 187 -0.84 -1.41 15.46
C TYR A 187 -0.02 -1.54 16.73
N PHE A 188 1.12 -0.86 16.77
CA PHE A 188 2.07 -0.97 17.88
C PHE A 188 1.89 0.17 18.90
N PHE A 189 2.06 -0.13 20.18
CA PHE A 189 1.84 0.82 21.26
C PHE A 189 2.55 0.41 22.55
N ARG A 190 2.80 1.38 23.44
CA ARG A 190 3.30 1.12 24.79
C ARG A 190 2.16 0.88 25.75
N SER A 191 2.37 0.04 26.77
CA SER A 191 1.35 -0.24 27.78
C SER A 191 1.04 0.92 28.71
N ASN A 192 1.89 1.94 28.85
CA ASN A 192 1.74 3.15 29.69
C ASN A 192 0.36 3.33 30.37
N ASN A 193 0.17 2.75 31.57
CA ASN A 193 -1.04 2.82 32.40
C ASN A 193 -2.35 2.27 31.77
N LEU A 194 -2.26 1.51 30.69
CA LEU A 194 -3.38 0.84 30.05
C LEU A 194 -3.69 -0.49 30.75
N ASN A 195 -4.97 -0.73 31.04
CA ASN A 195 -5.44 -2.07 31.37
C ASN A 195 -5.46 -2.96 30.12
N ILE A 196 -4.33 -3.63 29.85
CA ILE A 196 -4.16 -4.52 28.69
C ILE A 196 -5.12 -5.73 28.73
N ASN A 197 -5.44 -6.23 29.93
CA ASN A 197 -6.34 -7.38 30.06
C ASN A 197 -7.76 -7.00 29.62
N LEU A 198 -8.26 -5.85 30.08
CA LEU A 198 -9.55 -5.33 29.63
C LEU A 198 -9.54 -5.07 28.13
N MET A 199 -8.48 -4.48 27.57
CA MET A 199 -8.36 -4.29 26.12
C MET A 199 -8.47 -5.61 25.34
N LYS A 200 -7.80 -6.68 25.81
CA LYS A 200 -7.88 -8.02 25.21
C LYS A 200 -9.28 -8.62 25.31
N GLU A 201 -9.99 -8.38 26.40
CA GLU A 201 -11.39 -8.80 26.56
C GLU A 201 -12.28 -8.07 25.55
N ILE A 202 -12.14 -6.75 25.43
CA ILE A 202 -12.94 -5.93 24.50
C ILE A 202 -12.66 -6.27 23.03
N CYS A 203 -11.47 -6.77 22.68
CA CYS A 203 -11.23 -7.31 21.33
C CYS A 203 -12.28 -8.34 20.91
N LYS A 204 -12.79 -9.18 21.83
CA LYS A 204 -13.79 -10.22 21.51
C LYS A 204 -15.13 -9.62 21.07
N TYR A 205 -15.52 -8.49 21.64
CA TYR A 205 -16.78 -7.81 21.30
C TYR A 205 -16.79 -7.26 19.87
N PHE A 206 -15.61 -6.99 19.29
CA PHE A 206 -15.53 -6.55 17.90
C PHE A 206 -15.93 -7.63 16.87
N PHE A 207 -16.00 -8.91 17.25
CA PHE A 207 -16.55 -9.97 16.38
C PHE A 207 -18.07 -9.86 16.23
N GLU A 208 -18.76 -9.25 17.19
CA GLU A 208 -20.22 -9.06 17.17
C GLU A 208 -20.64 -7.79 16.40
N VAL A 209 -19.71 -6.86 16.20
CA VAL A 209 -19.95 -5.62 15.46
C VAL A 209 -20.10 -5.93 13.97
N LYS A 210 -21.29 -5.69 13.42
CA LYS A 210 -21.56 -5.85 11.98
C LYS A 210 -21.38 -4.55 11.19
N ASN A 211 -21.74 -3.43 11.79
CA ASN A 211 -21.70 -2.11 11.16
C ASN A 211 -20.59 -1.24 11.78
N PHE A 212 -19.61 -0.85 10.97
CA PHE A 212 -18.45 -0.05 11.39
C PHE A 212 -18.55 1.41 10.96
N GLU A 213 -19.75 1.92 10.76
CA GLU A 213 -20.02 3.29 10.33
C GLU A 213 -19.34 4.33 11.23
N ASN A 214 -19.49 4.19 12.55
CA ASN A 214 -18.89 5.08 13.55
C ASN A 214 -17.38 4.91 13.70
N PHE A 215 -16.84 3.84 13.10
CA PHE A 215 -15.40 3.56 12.98
C PHE A 215 -14.84 3.96 11.61
N CYS A 216 -15.55 4.78 10.83
CA CYS A 216 -15.12 5.19 9.49
C CYS A 216 -14.97 6.70 9.36
N LYS A 217 -13.96 7.15 8.62
CA LYS A 217 -13.94 8.53 8.11
C LYS A 217 -14.95 8.67 6.97
N LYS A 218 -15.94 9.55 7.12
CA LYS A 218 -17.05 9.77 6.17
C LYS A 218 -16.64 10.49 4.87
N SER A 219 -15.45 10.21 4.32
CA SER A 219 -14.98 10.84 3.07
C SER A 219 -15.81 10.43 1.86
N LYS A 220 -16.26 9.17 1.79
CA LYS A 220 -17.12 8.68 0.71
C LYS A 220 -18.50 9.33 0.71
N GLU A 221 -19.11 9.55 1.86
CA GLU A 221 -20.41 10.26 1.93
C GLU A 221 -20.31 11.66 1.34
N LYS A 222 -19.22 12.39 1.62
CA LYS A 222 -18.99 13.71 1.03
C LYS A 222 -18.88 13.64 -0.49
N GLU A 223 -18.27 12.58 -1.03
CA GLU A 223 -18.18 12.36 -2.48
C GLU A 223 -19.55 12.03 -3.10
N PHE A 224 -20.32 11.14 -2.47
CA PHE A 224 -21.65 10.75 -2.93
C PHE A 224 -22.63 11.91 -2.89
N LYS A 225 -22.65 12.68 -1.79
CA LYS A 225 -23.48 13.89 -1.67
C LYS A 225 -23.17 14.92 -2.76
N LYS A 226 -21.90 15.10 -3.14
CA LYS A 226 -21.52 15.97 -4.28
C LYS A 226 -22.09 15.51 -5.62
N LYS A 227 -22.39 14.21 -5.75
CA LYS A 227 -23.02 13.61 -6.93
C LYS A 227 -24.55 13.49 -6.79
N GLY A 228 -25.14 14.03 -5.72
CA GLY A 228 -26.58 13.90 -5.44
C GLY A 228 -27.01 12.47 -5.08
N LEU A 229 -26.07 11.62 -4.62
CA LEU A 229 -26.32 10.23 -4.28
C LEU A 229 -26.25 10.02 -2.76
N GLU A 230 -27.00 9.03 -2.28
CA GLU A 230 -26.89 8.52 -0.91
C GLU A 230 -26.06 7.23 -0.88
N ILE A 231 -25.39 6.99 0.23
CA ILE A 231 -24.61 5.76 0.42
C ILE A 231 -25.49 4.70 1.04
N ASP A 232 -25.50 3.51 0.45
CA ASP A 232 -26.11 2.35 1.09
C ASP A 232 -25.35 2.03 2.40
N LYS A 233 -26.09 1.87 3.51
CA LYS A 233 -25.53 1.51 4.81
C LYS A 233 -24.75 0.19 4.80
N THR A 234 -25.07 -0.72 3.88
CA THR A 234 -24.29 -1.97 3.68
C THR A 234 -22.82 -1.70 3.36
N TYR A 235 -22.48 -0.51 2.82
CA TYR A 235 -21.10 -0.07 2.62
C TYR A 235 -20.25 -0.13 3.89
N TYR A 236 -20.87 0.08 5.06
CA TYR A 236 -20.19 0.08 6.36
C TYR A 236 -20.10 -1.29 7.02
N CYS A 237 -20.74 -2.31 6.44
CA CYS A 237 -20.73 -3.65 7.01
C CYS A 237 -19.36 -4.31 6.79
N ARG A 238 -18.70 -4.72 7.87
CA ARG A 238 -17.42 -5.46 7.82
C ARG A 238 -17.46 -6.59 8.84
N SER A 239 -16.60 -7.58 8.61
CA SER A 239 -16.43 -8.71 9.52
C SER A 239 -14.94 -8.94 9.73
N LEU A 240 -14.53 -8.98 10.99
CA LEU A 240 -13.15 -9.28 11.36
C LEU A 240 -12.96 -10.80 11.38
N THR A 241 -11.86 -11.26 10.80
CA THR A 241 -11.43 -12.67 10.85
C THR A 241 -10.60 -12.93 12.10
N SER A 242 -9.80 -11.95 12.53
CA SER A 242 -9.11 -12.02 13.82
C SER A 242 -8.83 -10.62 14.37
N ILE A 243 -8.79 -10.53 15.69
CA ILE A 243 -8.33 -9.35 16.43
C ILE A 243 -7.74 -9.82 17.76
N SER A 244 -6.50 -9.42 18.05
CA SER A 244 -5.80 -9.83 19.28
C SER A 244 -4.72 -8.83 19.66
N ILE A 245 -4.39 -8.77 20.94
CA ILE A 245 -3.27 -7.97 21.46
C ILE A 245 -2.22 -8.93 22.01
N GLU A 246 -0.99 -8.80 21.53
CA GLU A 246 0.16 -9.56 22.00
C GLU A 246 1.28 -8.63 22.48
N MET A 247 2.04 -9.06 23.48
CA MET A 247 3.26 -8.39 23.88
C MET A 247 4.34 -8.75 22.86
N VAL A 248 5.07 -7.74 22.38
CA VAL A 248 6.15 -7.93 21.40
C VAL A 248 7.49 -7.95 22.11
N GLU A 249 7.73 -6.99 23.01
CA GLU A 249 9.00 -6.78 23.69
C GLU A 249 8.81 -5.78 24.85
N ASP A 250 9.29 -6.10 26.05
CA ASP A 250 9.15 -5.28 27.26
C ASP A 250 7.71 -4.75 27.48
N SER A 251 7.55 -3.41 27.48
CA SER A 251 6.27 -2.72 27.61
C SER A 251 5.59 -2.42 26.27
N VAL A 252 6.09 -2.96 25.16
CA VAL A 252 5.56 -2.74 23.81
C VAL A 252 4.64 -3.88 23.41
N TYR A 253 3.44 -3.51 23.00
CA TYR A 253 2.38 -4.41 22.55
C TYR A 253 2.01 -4.12 21.10
N CYS A 254 1.36 -5.10 20.48
CA CYS A 254 0.82 -4.98 19.14
C CYS A 254 -0.62 -5.50 19.10
N LEU A 255 -1.53 -4.67 18.58
CA LEU A 255 -2.84 -5.10 18.11
C LEU A 255 -2.68 -5.72 16.72
N ASN A 256 -2.92 -7.02 16.61
CA ASN A 256 -3.08 -7.73 15.34
C ASN A 256 -4.55 -7.71 14.94
N ILE A 257 -4.84 -7.35 13.70
CA ILE A 257 -6.22 -7.36 13.18
C ILE A 257 -6.23 -7.82 11.72
N LYS A 258 -7.14 -8.74 11.39
CA LYS A 258 -7.31 -9.33 10.06
C LYS A 258 -8.78 -9.28 9.64
N ALA A 259 -9.03 -8.92 8.39
CA ALA A 259 -10.36 -8.92 7.80
C ALA A 259 -10.28 -8.98 6.27
N LYS A 260 -11.40 -9.31 5.60
CA LYS A 260 -11.50 -9.22 4.12
C LYS A 260 -11.18 -7.82 3.62
N SER A 261 -11.73 -6.80 4.27
CA SER A 261 -11.45 -5.39 3.95
C SER A 261 -11.68 -4.49 5.17
N PHE A 262 -11.13 -3.28 5.13
CA PHE A 262 -11.28 -2.27 6.16
C PHE A 262 -11.80 -0.96 5.57
N LEU A 263 -12.56 -0.21 6.36
CA LEU A 263 -13.01 1.14 6.03
C LEU A 263 -11.88 2.18 6.26
N HIS A 264 -12.06 3.39 5.73
CA HIS A 264 -11.10 4.49 5.91
C HIS A 264 -10.96 4.82 7.41
N ASN A 265 -9.73 4.81 7.92
CA ASN A 265 -9.34 4.94 9.34
C ASN A 265 -9.82 3.83 10.29
N MET A 266 -10.46 2.76 9.81
CA MET A 266 -11.12 1.77 10.66
C MET A 266 -10.23 1.17 11.75
N VAL A 267 -9.04 0.69 11.37
CA VAL A 267 -8.11 0.07 12.33
C VAL A 267 -7.66 1.07 13.40
N ARG A 268 -7.35 2.30 13.02
CA ARG A 268 -6.93 3.37 13.94
C ARG A 268 -8.05 3.82 14.87
N LYS A 269 -9.29 3.76 14.40
CA LYS A 269 -10.50 4.05 15.18
C LYS A 269 -10.80 2.94 16.18
N ILE A 270 -10.71 1.68 15.76
CA ILE A 270 -10.81 0.51 16.65
C ILE A 270 -9.75 0.60 17.75
N PHE A 271 -8.49 0.83 17.38
CA PHE A 271 -7.41 0.97 18.36
C PHE A 271 -7.63 2.15 19.32
N TRP A 272 -8.10 3.30 18.82
CA TRP A 272 -8.40 4.45 19.68
C TRP A 272 -9.46 4.10 20.75
N VAL A 273 -10.51 3.36 20.40
CA VAL A 273 -11.51 2.90 21.38
C VAL A 273 -10.89 1.95 22.40
N LEU A 274 -10.10 0.96 21.96
CA LEU A 274 -9.38 0.06 22.87
C LEU A 274 -8.46 0.85 23.82
N GLN A 275 -7.77 1.87 23.32
CA GLN A 275 -6.92 2.73 24.15
C GLN A 275 -7.75 3.49 25.21
N GLN A 276 -8.92 4.05 24.85
CA GLN A 276 -9.79 4.72 25.81
C GLN A 276 -10.35 3.75 26.86
N VAL A 277 -10.70 2.52 26.46
CA VAL A 277 -11.10 1.46 27.39
C VAL A 277 -9.97 1.16 28.37
N GLY A 278 -8.74 0.97 27.87
CA GLY A 278 -7.57 0.67 28.69
C GLY A 278 -7.21 1.80 29.67
N LEU A 279 -7.35 3.07 29.25
CA LEU A 279 -7.07 4.24 30.10
C LEU A 279 -8.12 4.46 31.19
N ASN A 280 -9.40 4.34 30.84
CA ASN A 280 -10.50 4.64 31.75
C ASN A 280 -10.95 3.41 32.56
N ASN A 281 -10.39 2.24 32.28
CA ASN A 281 -10.78 0.96 32.88
C ASN A 281 -12.30 0.70 32.78
N SER A 282 -12.91 1.08 31.66
CA SER A 282 -14.35 0.98 31.42
C SER A 282 -14.67 0.70 29.95
N ILE A 283 -15.68 -0.13 29.71
CA ILE A 283 -16.21 -0.45 28.38
C ILE A 283 -17.13 0.67 27.83
N ASP A 284 -17.58 1.63 28.64
CA ASP A 284 -18.66 2.56 28.27
C ASP A 284 -18.42 3.30 26.96
N ILE A 285 -17.16 3.70 26.69
CA ILE A 285 -16.80 4.39 25.47
C ILE A 285 -17.05 3.52 24.22
N PHE A 286 -16.85 2.21 24.30
CA PHE A 286 -17.12 1.28 23.20
C PHE A 286 -18.60 1.33 22.80
N TYR A 287 -19.52 1.24 23.77
CA TYR A 287 -20.95 1.31 23.50
C TYR A 287 -21.40 2.70 23.04
N LYS A 288 -20.89 3.78 23.64
CA LYS A 288 -21.17 5.15 23.19
C LYS A 288 -20.76 5.39 21.73
N ILE A 289 -19.62 4.84 21.30
CA ILE A 289 -19.21 4.89 19.89
C ILE A 289 -20.13 4.03 19.01
N LEU A 290 -20.50 2.83 19.44
CA LEU A 290 -21.39 1.97 18.67
C LEU A 290 -22.77 2.60 18.44
N ASN A 291 -23.35 3.20 19.48
CA ASN A 291 -24.65 3.86 19.42
C ASN A 291 -24.61 5.21 18.68
N GLY A 292 -23.42 5.78 18.48
CA GLY A 292 -23.25 7.09 17.85
C GLY A 292 -23.41 8.27 18.82
N ASP A 293 -23.47 8.00 20.13
CA ASP A 293 -23.57 9.01 21.19
C ASP A 293 -22.32 9.89 21.26
N VAL A 294 -21.17 9.34 20.86
CA VAL A 294 -19.87 10.03 20.87
C VAL A 294 -19.17 9.80 19.53
N GLN A 295 -18.48 10.85 19.04
CA GLN A 295 -17.65 10.73 17.86
C GLN A 295 -16.33 10.02 18.18
N CYS A 296 -16.04 8.95 17.44
CA CYS A 296 -14.80 8.20 17.60
C CYS A 296 -13.58 9.05 17.21
N GLY A 297 -12.56 9.08 18.07
CA GLY A 297 -11.25 9.67 17.75
C GLY A 297 -10.51 8.90 16.65
N THR A 298 -9.22 9.14 16.47
CA THR A 298 -8.40 8.37 15.51
C THR A 298 -6.98 8.31 16.04
N ALA A 299 -6.45 7.11 16.25
CA ALA A 299 -5.10 6.93 16.78
C ALA A 299 -4.02 7.38 15.78
N LYS A 300 -2.77 7.52 16.22
CA LYS A 300 -1.64 7.99 15.39
C LYS A 300 -1.45 7.10 14.15
N ALA A 301 -1.04 7.70 13.03
CA ALA A 301 -0.85 6.97 11.79
C ALA A 301 0.49 6.19 11.77
N GLU A 302 1.54 6.79 12.32
CA GLU A 302 2.91 6.25 12.34
C GLU A 302 3.05 4.88 13.02
N ASN A 303 2.11 4.54 13.91
CA ASN A 303 2.10 3.28 14.65
C ASN A 303 1.36 2.15 13.93
N LEU A 304 0.65 2.46 12.83
CA LEU A 304 -0.06 1.48 12.03
C LEU A 304 0.84 0.94 10.92
N LEU A 305 0.88 -0.38 10.82
CA LEU A 305 1.56 -1.14 9.78
C LEU A 305 0.54 -1.97 9.00
N PHE A 306 0.47 -1.76 7.68
CA PHE A 306 -0.08 -2.78 6.78
C PHE A 306 0.88 -3.96 6.76
N TYR A 307 0.51 -5.06 7.43
CA TYR A 307 1.42 -6.18 7.62
C TYR A 307 1.49 -7.08 6.39
N GLY A 308 0.35 -7.28 5.72
CA GLY A 308 0.28 -8.07 4.49
C GLY A 308 -1.14 -8.36 4.03
N CYS A 309 -1.23 -9.07 2.93
CA CYS A 309 -2.46 -9.56 2.33
C CYS A 309 -2.32 -11.00 1.88
N GLU A 310 -3.47 -11.66 1.72
CA GLU A 310 -3.58 -13.01 1.19
C GLU A 310 -4.40 -13.01 -0.11
N TYR A 311 -4.21 -14.04 -0.92
CA TYR A 311 -4.87 -14.30 -2.20
C TYR A 311 -5.26 -15.79 -2.26
N ASP A 312 -6.32 -16.14 -3.00
CA ASP A 312 -6.79 -17.53 -3.12
C ASP A 312 -5.76 -18.43 -3.82
N GLU A 313 -5.10 -17.90 -4.85
CA GLU A 313 -3.97 -18.55 -5.49
C GLU A 313 -2.69 -18.20 -4.73
N ASN A 314 -1.91 -19.23 -4.37
CA ASN A 314 -0.58 -19.01 -3.81
C ASN A 314 0.27 -18.23 -4.83
N LEU A 315 0.46 -16.94 -4.58
CA LEU A 315 1.34 -16.12 -5.40
C LEU A 315 2.79 -16.55 -5.15
N TYR A 316 3.48 -17.00 -6.19
CA TYR A 316 4.88 -17.38 -6.12
C TYR A 316 5.77 -16.16 -6.37
N PHE A 317 6.30 -15.61 -5.30
CA PHE A 317 7.11 -14.40 -5.37
C PHE A 317 8.58 -14.72 -5.68
N LEU A 318 9.02 -14.30 -6.85
CA LEU A 318 10.40 -14.32 -7.33
C LEU A 318 11.13 -13.09 -6.78
N GLY A 319 12.22 -13.28 -6.04
CA GLY A 319 13.01 -12.16 -5.53
C GLY A 319 14.00 -12.54 -4.45
N SER A 320 14.63 -11.53 -3.83
CA SER A 320 15.59 -11.76 -2.76
C SER A 320 14.88 -12.42 -1.57
N ASN A 321 15.26 -13.67 -1.26
CA ASN A 321 14.90 -14.39 -0.03
C ASN A 321 15.51 -13.74 1.24
N ASP A 322 16.02 -12.52 1.14
CA ASP A 322 16.74 -11.86 2.21
C ASP A 322 15.75 -11.30 3.23
N ASN A 323 15.39 -12.17 4.17
CA ASN A 323 14.83 -11.83 5.48
C ASN A 323 15.60 -10.70 6.19
N LYS A 324 16.83 -10.35 5.75
CA LYS A 324 17.62 -9.23 6.27
C LYS A 324 16.92 -7.87 6.12
N ASN A 325 16.15 -7.64 5.05
CA ASN A 325 15.49 -6.37 4.83
C ASN A 325 14.13 -6.24 5.54
N ASP A 326 13.53 -7.37 5.92
CA ASP A 326 12.28 -7.43 6.68
C ASP A 326 12.39 -6.74 8.05
N TYR A 327 13.60 -6.71 8.62
CA TYR A 327 13.88 -6.07 9.89
C TYR A 327 13.90 -4.54 9.80
N ILE A 328 14.16 -3.95 8.64
CA ILE A 328 14.42 -2.51 8.53
C ILE A 328 13.16 -1.71 8.89
N ILE A 329 12.00 -2.09 8.34
CA ILE A 329 10.75 -1.36 8.58
C ILE A 329 10.20 -1.63 9.97
N GLU A 330 10.27 -2.87 10.45
CA GLU A 330 9.90 -3.16 11.83
C GLU A 330 10.82 -2.41 12.81
N ARG A 331 12.13 -2.30 12.52
CA ARG A 331 13.07 -1.49 13.29
C ARG A 331 12.72 -0.01 13.27
N PHE A 332 12.38 0.57 12.12
CA PHE A 332 11.96 1.98 12.03
C PHE A 332 10.70 2.26 12.85
N ILE A 333 9.68 1.39 12.73
CA ILE A 333 8.43 1.54 13.48
C ILE A 333 8.68 1.35 14.98
N LYS A 334 9.45 0.32 15.35
CA LYS A 334 9.85 0.08 16.74
C LYS A 334 10.62 1.27 17.32
N SER A 335 11.60 1.80 16.59
CA SER A 335 12.42 2.93 17.06
C SER A 335 11.59 4.16 17.42
N GLU A 336 10.47 4.35 16.73
CA GLU A 336 9.55 5.46 16.96
C GLU A 336 8.60 5.26 18.13
N ILE A 337 8.46 4.02 18.60
CA ILE A 337 7.64 3.64 19.76
C ILE A 337 8.49 3.55 21.02
N TYR A 338 9.80 3.36 20.85
CA TYR A 338 10.78 3.42 21.93
C TYR A 338 11.24 4.84 22.26
N LYS A 339 11.03 5.81 21.37
CA LYS A 339 11.10 7.25 21.69
C LYS A 339 9.87 7.67 22.49
#